data_AF-A0A928S960-F1
#
_entry.id   AF-A0A928S960-F1
#
_cell.length_a   1.000
_cell.length_b   1.000
_cell.length_c   1.000
_cell.angle_alpha   90.00
_cell.angle_beta   90.00
_cell.angle_gamma   90.00
#
_symmetry.space_group_name_H-M   'P 1'
#
loop_
_entity.id
_entity.type
_entity.pdbx_description
1 polymer ?
#
loop_
_entity_poly.entity_id
_entity_poly.type
_entity_poly.pdbx_seq_one_letter_code
_entity_poly.pdbx_strand_id
1 'polypeptide(L)'
;MASQRLPYIWDYDLDEDQFTEMLAGRLTIGRLDRDWAAVRLLEYASYADIVRLLGFRSLIQGWPRWRERIRSQSRKRGFDFLVEWLPEHHPELI
;
A
#
# COMPACT_ATOMS: atom_id res chain seq x y z
N MET A 1 -24.15 3.18 6.32
CA MET A 1 -23.07 2.68 7.20
C MET A 1 -21.95 3.70 7.14
N ALA A 2 -21.42 4.14 8.28
CA ALA A 2 -20.39 5.17 8.28
C ALA A 2 -19.09 4.57 7.72
N SER A 3 -18.72 4.93 6.49
CA SER A 3 -17.46 4.54 5.87
C SER A 3 -16.33 4.95 6.81
N GLN A 4 -15.53 3.98 7.24
CA GLN A 4 -14.44 4.19 8.17
C GLN A 4 -13.36 5.02 7.44
N ARG A 5 -13.37 6.34 7.65
CA ARG A 5 -12.41 7.23 6.98
C ARG A 5 -11.00 6.84 7.40
N LEU A 6 -10.21 6.37 6.43
CA LEU A 6 -8.84 5.97 6.67
C LEU A 6 -8.00 7.22 7.03
N PRO A 7 -7.29 7.25 8.18
CA PRO A 7 -6.61 8.45 8.65
C PRO A 7 -5.55 9.00 7.69
N TYR A 8 -5.09 8.22 6.72
CA TYR A 8 -4.05 8.59 5.76
C TYR A 8 -4.59 9.11 4.42
N ILE A 9 -5.91 9.18 4.24
CA ILE A 9 -6.57 9.81 3.07
C ILE A 9 -7.48 10.97 3.47
N TRP A 10 -7.36 11.48 4.70
CA TRP A 10 -8.21 12.55 5.25
C TRP A 10 -8.26 13.83 4.41
N ASP A 11 -7.21 14.08 3.62
CA ASP A 11 -7.03 15.22 2.73
C ASP A 11 -7.62 15.02 1.32
N TYR A 12 -8.27 13.88 1.08
CA TYR A 12 -8.93 13.55 -0.18
C TYR A 12 -10.41 13.25 0.05
N ASP A 13 -11.24 13.59 -0.94
CA ASP A 13 -12.62 13.13 -1.01
C ASP A 13 -12.64 11.67 -1.52
N LEU A 14 -12.19 10.77 -0.66
CA LEU A 14 -12.09 9.33 -0.88
C LEU A 14 -12.59 8.57 0.34
N ASP A 15 -13.32 7.49 0.12
CA ASP A 15 -13.65 6.51 1.15
C ASP A 15 -12.76 5.25 1.06
N GLU A 16 -12.93 4.34 2.02
CA GLU A 16 -12.17 3.09 2.09
C GLU A 16 -12.44 2.17 0.89
N ASP A 17 -13.68 2.12 0.40
CA ASP A 17 -14.04 1.26 -0.72
C ASP A 17 -13.35 1.74 -2.00
N GLN A 18 -13.45 3.04 -2.30
CA GLN A 18 -12.73 3.66 -3.42
C GLN A 18 -11.22 3.45 -3.30
N PHE A 19 -10.64 3.66 -2.13
CA PHE A 19 -9.21 3.44 -1.92
C PHE A 19 -8.80 1.98 -2.15
N THR A 20 -9.63 1.02 -1.71
CA THR A 20 -9.43 -0.41 -1.93
C THR A 20 -9.53 -0.78 -3.41
N GLU A 21 -10.51 -0.23 -4.14
CA GLU A 21 -10.63 -0.40 -5.59
C GLU A 21 -9.43 0.19 -6.35
N MET A 22 -8.86 1.30 -5.87
CA MET A 22 -7.63 1.88 -6.42
C MET A 22 -6.42 0.98 -6.17
N LEU A 23 -6.26 0.43 -4.95
CA LEU A 23 -5.18 -0.53 -4.65
C LEU A 23 -5.26 -1.79 -5.51
N ALA A 24 -6.49 -2.23 -5.83
CA ALA A 24 -6.74 -3.33 -6.74
C ALA A 24 -6.53 -2.96 -8.23
N GLY A 25 -6.32 -1.69 -8.56
CA GLY A 25 -6.17 -1.20 -9.93
C GLY A 25 -7.47 -1.17 -10.73
N ARG A 26 -8.63 -1.27 -10.05
CA ARG A 26 -9.96 -1.24 -10.68
C ARG A 26 -10.55 0.16 -10.77
N LEU A 27 -10.02 1.09 -9.97
CA LEU A 27 -10.45 2.49 -9.95
C LEU A 27 -9.26 3.43 -10.15
N THR A 28 -9.50 4.51 -10.89
CA THR A 28 -8.59 5.65 -11.01
C THR A 28 -9.45 6.91 -10.97
N ILE A 29 -9.09 7.85 -10.10
CA ILE A 29 -9.83 9.11 -9.92
C ILE A 29 -8.91 10.27 -10.31
N GLY A 30 -9.17 10.86 -11.48
CA GLY A 30 -8.29 11.89 -12.04
C GLY A 30 -6.87 11.38 -12.25
N ARG A 31 -5.93 11.86 -11.44
CA ARG A 31 -4.51 11.42 -11.44
C ARG A 31 -4.18 10.42 -10.34
N LEU A 32 -5.15 10.06 -9.51
CA LEU A 32 -4.97 9.14 -8.40
C LEU A 32 -5.18 7.73 -8.93
N ASP A 33 -4.07 7.03 -9.16
CA ASP A 33 -4.04 5.66 -9.67
C ASP A 33 -3.59 4.66 -8.59
N ARG A 34 -3.40 3.40 -8.98
CA ARG A 34 -2.93 2.33 -8.09
C ARG A 34 -1.59 2.66 -7.43
N ASP A 35 -0.66 3.28 -8.14
CA ASP A 35 0.64 3.61 -7.55
C ASP A 35 0.49 4.69 -6.50
N TRP A 36 -0.31 5.71 -6.80
CA TRP A 36 -0.59 6.76 -5.84
C TRP A 36 -1.17 6.16 -4.55
N ALA A 37 -2.16 5.27 -4.67
CA ALA A 37 -2.79 4.61 -3.52
C ALA A 37 -1.77 3.75 -2.74
N ALA A 38 -0.97 2.93 -3.44
CA ALA A 38 0.03 2.09 -2.81
C ALA A 38 1.11 2.92 -2.08
N VAL A 39 1.64 3.96 -2.72
CA VAL A 39 2.63 4.86 -2.09
C VAL A 39 2.03 5.56 -0.86
N ARG A 40 0.77 6.02 -0.96
CA ARG A 40 0.06 6.67 0.16
C ARG A 40 -0.09 5.72 1.35
N LEU A 41 -0.51 4.49 1.10
CA LEU A 41 -0.65 3.45 2.13
C LEU A 41 0.71 3.14 2.78
N LEU A 42 1.75 2.91 1.98
CA LEU A 42 3.06 2.50 2.47
C LEU A 42 3.81 3.60 3.24
N GLU A 43 3.55 4.87 2.95
CA GLU A 43 4.09 5.99 3.72
C GLU A 43 3.42 6.14 5.08
N TYR A 44 2.09 6.14 5.11
CA TYR A 44 1.34 6.71 6.23
C TYR A 44 0.56 5.69 7.05
N ALA A 45 0.20 4.54 6.49
CA ALA A 45 -0.63 3.57 7.18
C ALA A 45 0.17 2.71 8.18
N SER A 46 -0.55 2.10 9.11
CA SER A 46 0.01 1.10 10.02
C SER A 46 0.43 -0.16 9.24
N TYR A 47 1.35 -0.96 9.79
CA TYR A 47 1.74 -2.23 9.18
C TYR A 47 0.53 -3.17 9.02
N ALA A 48 -0.36 -3.20 10.01
CA ALA A 48 -1.58 -4.01 9.97
C ALA A 48 -2.49 -3.60 8.80
N ASP A 49 -2.68 -2.29 8.56
CA ASP A 49 -3.46 -1.82 7.42
C ASP A 49 -2.79 -2.12 6.07
N ILE A 50 -1.46 -2.02 6.01
CA ILE A 50 -0.71 -2.37 4.80
C ILE A 50 -0.95 -3.84 4.45
N VAL A 51 -0.81 -4.75 5.42
CA VAL A 51 -1.04 -6.18 5.21
C VAL A 51 -2.50 -6.45 4.84
N ARG A 52 -3.46 -5.82 5.55
CA ARG A 52 -4.89 -6.00 5.31
C ARG A 52 -5.34 -5.55 3.91
N LEU A 53 -4.87 -4.39 3.45
CA LEU A 53 -5.38 -3.75 2.23
C LEU A 53 -4.58 -4.10 0.98
N LEU A 54 -3.27 -4.29 1.10
CA LEU A 54 -2.39 -4.58 -0.04
C LEU A 54 -2.00 -6.05 -0.11
N GLY A 55 -1.74 -6.67 1.04
CA GLY A 55 -1.22 -8.03 1.15
C GLY A 55 0.24 -8.17 0.71
N PHE A 56 0.89 -9.26 1.14
CA PHE A 56 2.32 -9.49 0.86
C PHE A 56 2.63 -9.68 -0.62
N ARG A 57 1.80 -10.44 -1.34
CA ARG A 57 1.97 -10.66 -2.78
C ARG A 57 2.01 -9.35 -3.57
N SER A 58 1.02 -8.47 -3.36
CA SER A 58 0.97 -7.18 -4.07
C SER A 58 2.09 -6.26 -3.65
N LEU A 59 2.48 -6.28 -2.36
CA LEU A 59 3.63 -5.53 -1.87
C LEU A 59 4.90 -5.93 -2.61
N ILE A 60 5.22 -7.23 -2.65
CA ILE A 60 6.43 -7.74 -3.31
C ILE A 60 6.44 -7.41 -4.80
N GLN A 61 5.32 -7.65 -5.50
CA GLN A 61 5.23 -7.38 -6.94
C GLN A 61 5.35 -5.89 -7.27
N GLY A 62 4.77 -5.01 -6.44
CA GLY A 62 4.76 -3.57 -6.69
C GLY A 62 5.96 -2.82 -6.10
N TRP A 63 6.68 -3.39 -5.14
CA TRP A 63 7.75 -2.70 -4.41
C TRP A 63 8.82 -2.06 -5.31
N PRO A 64 9.35 -2.73 -6.35
CA PRO A 64 10.35 -2.11 -7.23
C PRO A 64 9.89 -0.81 -7.90
N ARG A 65 8.57 -0.65 -8.13
CA ARG A 65 7.97 0.54 -8.73
C ARG A 65 7.69 1.65 -7.71
N TRP A 66 7.35 1.29 -6.47
CA TRP A 66 6.94 2.25 -5.45
C TRP A 66 8.09 2.74 -4.57
N ARG A 67 9.14 1.94 -4.42
CA ARG A 67 10.30 2.21 -3.55
C ARG A 67 10.86 3.62 -3.70
N GLU A 68 11.05 4.09 -4.94
CA GLU A 68 11.64 5.41 -5.21
C GLU A 68 10.71 6.57 -4.87
N ARG A 69 9.40 6.32 -4.75
CA ARG A 69 8.40 7.32 -4.39
C ARG A 69 8.18 7.43 -2.88
N ILE A 70 8.62 6.43 -2.10
CA ILE A 70 8.66 6.51 -0.64
C ILE A 70 9.72 7.53 -0.22
N ARG A 71 9.37 8.40 0.73
CA ARG A 71 10.25 9.43 1.29
C ARG A 71 10.91 8.94 2.57
N SER A 72 10.17 8.21 3.40
CA SER A 72 10.65 7.69 4.68
C SER A 72 11.73 6.61 4.49
N GLN A 73 12.95 6.91 4.92
CA GLN A 73 14.09 5.98 4.83
C GLN A 73 13.92 4.75 5.72
N SER A 74 13.25 4.88 6.87
CA SER A 74 12.95 3.73 7.72
C SER A 74 11.95 2.78 7.05
N ARG A 75 10.91 3.32 6.38
CA ARG A 75 9.97 2.53 5.58
C ARG A 75 10.69 1.83 4.42
N LYS A 76 11.54 2.54 3.66
CA LYS A 76 12.33 1.92 2.59
C LYS A 76 13.12 0.72 3.08
N ARG A 77 13.93 0.88 4.13
CA ARG A 77 14.73 -0.23 4.69
C ARG A 77 13.87 -1.37 5.21
N GLY A 78 12.76 -1.07 5.88
CA GLY A 78 11.84 -2.08 6.40
C GLY A 78 11.21 -2.92 5.28
N PHE A 79 10.75 -2.27 4.21
CA PHE A 79 10.17 -2.98 3.06
C PHE A 79 11.22 -3.66 2.18
N ASP A 80 12.41 -3.08 2.02
CA ASP A 80 13.54 -3.73 1.33
C ASP A 80 13.84 -5.08 2.01
N PHE A 81 13.99 -5.08 3.33
CA PHE A 81 14.15 -6.32 4.11
C PHE A 81 12.97 -7.27 3.91
N LEU A 82 11.74 -6.79 4.06
CA LEU A 82 10.55 -7.65 4.03
C LEU A 82 10.34 -8.31 2.66
N VAL A 83 10.59 -7.59 1.57
CA VAL A 83 10.39 -8.08 0.19
C VAL A 83 11.46 -9.12 -0.19
N GLU A 84 12.66 -9.01 0.36
CA GLU A 84 13.73 -10.00 0.19
C GLU A 84 13.51 -11.23 1.09
N TRP A 85 13.16 -11.00 2.36
CA TRP A 85 13.08 -12.05 3.37
C TRP A 85 11.85 -12.96 3.23
N LEU A 86 10.68 -12.39 2.89
CA LEU A 86 9.41 -13.15 2.83
C LEU A 86 9.44 -14.31 1.82
N PRO A 87 9.86 -14.13 0.55
CA PRO A 87 9.89 -15.25 -0.39
C PRO A 87 10.79 -16.40 0.04
N GLU A 88 11.87 -16.09 0.77
CA GLU A 88 12.84 -17.10 1.24
C GLU A 88 12.36 -17.83 2.49
N HIS A 89 11.68 -17.14 3.41
CA HIS A 89 11.39 -17.67 4.75
C HIS A 89 9.91 -18.01 4.98
N HIS A 90 8.99 -17.34 4.27
CA HIS A 90 7.55 -17.53 4.38
C HIS A 90 6.85 -17.54 3.02
N PRO A 91 7.20 -18.49 2.13
CA PRO A 91 6.57 -18.61 0.81
C PRO A 91 5.07 -18.89 0.89
N GLU A 92 4.54 -19.39 2.00
CA GLU A 92 3.11 -19.63 2.22
C GLU A 92 2.28 -18.34 2.36
N LEU A 93 2.93 -17.21 2.66
CA LEU A 93 2.28 -15.91 2.81
C LEU A 93 2.15 -15.14 1.49
N ILE A 94 2.77 -15.64 0.42
CA ILE A 94 2.80 -14.99 -0.90
C ILE A 94 1.90 -15.69 -1.90
#